data_AF-A0A968DMC7-F1
#
_entry.id   AF-A0A968DMC7-F1
#
_cell.length_a   1.000
_cell.length_b   1.000
_cell.length_c   1.000
_cell.angle_alpha   90.00
_cell.angle_beta   90.00
_cell.angle_gamma   90.00
#
_symmetry.space_group_name_H-M   'P 1'
#
loop_
_entity.id
_entity.type
_entity.pdbx_description
1 polymer ?
#
loop_
_entity_poly.entity_id
_entity_poly.type
_entity_poly.pdbx_seq_one_letter_code
_entity_poly.pdbx_strand_id
1 'polypeptide(L)'
;FQPETVYLRENTLQVSKIWQTTDLQTEINIINDLRDDPDEVTPPWAVPRIAYAGLVPFLRTPLDLTWGTEYVYFWRDEGVGAHRVDLYPQLNGPIPVSPYLESSYLLGVRETLYFIEPHDNLSEAIWNDREFEHRTFYNFGLTGATTLSRDYDISLKKYKTFRHAIRPELSYLLVQGSDQDDLPNLDNADRILEKNWLQYGFNNYFRAIRIDEISLFRRNFSSFKI
;
A
#
# COMPACT_ATOMS: atom_id res chain seq x y z
N PHE A 1 20.54 15.81 14.01
CA PHE A 1 20.40 16.47 15.32
C PHE A 1 19.06 16.08 15.91
N GLN A 2 19.05 15.14 16.84
CA GLN A 2 17.85 14.78 17.61
C GLN A 2 17.90 15.56 18.94
N PRO A 3 16.75 16.09 19.42
CA PRO A 3 16.69 16.82 20.68
C PRO A 3 17.02 15.92 21.89
N GLU A 4 17.57 16.50 22.95
CA GLU A 4 18.05 15.80 24.16
C GLU A 4 16.95 15.07 24.97
N THR A 5 15.69 15.26 24.61
CA THR A 5 14.52 14.68 25.32
C THR A 5 13.96 13.41 24.66
N VAL A 6 14.66 12.82 23.69
CA VAL A 6 14.20 11.60 23.00
C VAL A 6 14.84 10.37 23.64
N TYR A 7 14.02 9.51 24.23
CA TYR A 7 14.46 8.27 24.89
C TYR A 7 14.82 7.15 23.90
N LEU A 8 14.35 7.22 22.65
CA LEU A 8 14.62 6.21 21.62
C LEU A 8 15.50 6.78 20.51
N ARG A 9 16.64 6.15 20.25
CA ARG A 9 17.56 6.54 19.16
C ARG A 9 17.60 5.46 18.09
N GLU A 10 17.01 5.78 16.95
CA GLU A 10 16.92 4.89 15.80
C GLU A 10 18.17 4.99 14.91
N ASN A 11 18.72 3.84 14.52
CA ASN A 11 19.82 3.71 13.58
C ASN A 11 19.42 2.75 12.47
N THR A 12 19.34 3.27 11.24
CA THR A 12 18.89 2.49 10.08
C THR A 12 19.97 2.44 9.02
N LEU A 13 20.30 1.23 8.57
CA LEU A 13 21.11 0.99 7.38
C LEU A 13 20.23 0.33 6.32
N GLN A 14 20.14 0.94 5.14
CA GLN A 14 19.33 0.42 4.04
C GLN A 14 20.20 0.23 2.79
N VAL A 15 20.01 -0.91 2.11
CA VAL A 15 20.60 -1.19 0.80
C VAL A 15 19.48 -1.67 -0.12
N SER A 16 19.43 -1.11 -1.33
CA SER A 16 18.42 -1.47 -2.32
C SER A 16 19.02 -1.73 -3.70
N LYS A 17 18.36 -2.60 -4.46
CA LYS A 17 18.65 -2.88 -5.87
C LYS A 17 17.35 -2.89 -6.65
N ILE A 18 17.30 -2.06 -7.68
CA ILE A 18 16.10 -1.86 -8.50
C ILE A 18 16.40 -2.36 -9.91
N TRP A 19 15.49 -3.17 -10.45
CA TRP A 19 15.47 -3.61 -11.84
C TRP A 19 14.30 -2.94 -12.57
N GLN A 20 14.06 -3.31 -13.83
CA GLN A 20 12.99 -2.71 -14.65
C GLN A 20 11.59 -2.97 -14.08
N THR A 21 11.38 -4.15 -13.49
CA THR A 21 10.04 -4.63 -13.08
C THR A 21 9.99 -5.15 -11.65
N THR A 22 11.11 -5.15 -10.93
CA THR A 22 11.23 -5.67 -9.58
C THR A 22 12.20 -4.84 -8.76
N ASP A 23 12.05 -4.85 -7.44
CA ASP A 23 12.98 -4.22 -6.51
C ASP A 23 13.23 -5.12 -5.31
N LEU A 24 14.47 -5.08 -4.81
CA LEU A 24 14.91 -5.75 -3.60
C LEU A 24 15.44 -4.67 -2.65
N GLN A 25 14.94 -4.69 -1.42
CA GLN A 25 15.34 -3.78 -0.35
C GLN A 25 15.74 -4.60 0.86
N THR A 26 16.83 -4.19 1.49
CA THR A 26 17.32 -4.78 2.72
C THR A 26 17.55 -3.66 3.72
N GLU A 27 17.13 -3.87 4.95
CA GLU A 27 17.20 -2.90 6.02
C GLU A 27 17.64 -3.58 7.31
N ILE A 28 18.48 -2.88 8.07
CA ILE A 28 18.84 -3.19 9.44
C ILE A 28 18.44 -1.96 10.25
N ASN A 29 17.47 -2.13 11.14
CA ASN A 29 16.98 -1.09 12.03
C ASN A 29 17.25 -1.49 13.49
N ILE A 30 18.02 -0.66 14.19
CA ILE A 30 18.39 -0.87 15.58
C ILE A 30 17.92 0.34 16.38
N ILE A 31 17.20 0.10 17.47
CA ILE A 31 16.65 1.13 18.33
C ILE A 31 17.39 1.08 19.67
N ASN A 32 18.15 2.12 19.97
CA ASN A 32 18.77 2.27 21.28
C ASN A 32 17.75 2.92 22.23
N ASP A 33 17.24 2.14 23.16
CA ASP A 33 16.34 2.59 24.23
C ASP A 33 17.16 3.08 25.43
N LEU A 34 16.94 4.33 25.81
CA LEU A 34 17.60 4.97 26.96
C LEU A 34 16.76 4.87 28.24
N ARG A 35 15.58 4.24 28.18
CA ARG A 35 14.81 3.88 29.37
C ARG A 35 15.50 2.73 30.08
N ASP A 36 15.53 2.77 31.40
CA ASP A 36 16.10 1.72 32.26
C ASP A 36 14.97 1.19 33.15
N ASP A 37 14.02 0.50 32.53
CA ASP A 37 12.89 -0.15 33.20
C ASP A 37 12.75 -1.59 32.69
N PRO A 38 13.12 -2.61 33.50
CA PRO A 38 13.05 -4.01 33.10
C PRO A 38 11.62 -4.56 33.03
N ASP A 39 10.62 -3.83 33.56
CA ASP A 39 9.22 -4.26 33.53
C ASP A 39 8.47 -3.74 32.27
N GLU A 40 9.14 -2.99 31.38
CA GLU A 40 8.58 -2.47 30.13
C GLU A 40 9.06 -3.24 28.90
N VAL A 41 8.13 -3.53 27.97
CA VAL A 41 8.48 -4.12 26.66
C VAL A 41 9.37 -3.15 25.86
N THR A 42 10.51 -3.68 25.42
CA THR A 42 11.45 -2.94 24.59
C THR A 42 10.96 -2.83 23.13
N PRO A 43 11.31 -1.74 22.43
CA PRO A 43 10.97 -1.58 21.02
C PRO A 43 11.75 -2.60 20.16
N PRO A 44 11.09 -3.33 19.26
CA PRO A 44 11.76 -4.36 18.48
C PRO A 44 12.70 -3.77 17.43
N TRP A 45 13.87 -4.40 17.29
CA TRP A 45 14.81 -4.19 16.21
C TRP A 45 14.39 -5.03 15.00
N ALA A 46 14.58 -4.51 13.78
CA ALA A 46 14.30 -5.25 12.54
C ALA A 46 15.63 -5.63 11.86
N VAL A 47 16.10 -6.86 12.10
CA VAL A 47 17.50 -7.25 11.84
C VAL A 47 17.67 -8.70 11.34
N PRO A 48 17.55 -8.99 10.02
CA PRO A 48 17.33 -8.07 8.92
C PRO A 48 15.85 -8.00 8.51
N ARG A 49 15.47 -6.89 7.90
CA ARG A 49 14.26 -6.74 7.07
C ARG A 49 14.66 -6.86 5.60
N ILE A 50 14.02 -7.75 4.86
CA ILE A 50 14.25 -7.99 3.44
C ILE A 50 12.89 -7.90 2.74
N ALA A 51 12.72 -6.93 1.85
CA ALA A 51 11.52 -6.76 1.05
C ALA A 51 11.84 -6.98 -0.43
N TYR A 52 10.98 -7.74 -1.12
CA TYR A 52 11.05 -7.99 -2.54
C TYR A 52 9.68 -7.76 -3.18
N ALA A 53 9.62 -6.85 -4.14
CA ALA A 53 8.38 -6.54 -4.84
C ALA A 53 8.59 -6.55 -6.35
N GLY A 54 7.48 -6.68 -7.08
CA GLY A 54 7.54 -6.66 -8.53
C GLY A 54 6.19 -6.71 -9.22
N LEU A 55 6.26 -6.53 -10.54
CA LEU A 55 5.14 -6.58 -11.47
C LEU A 55 5.55 -7.31 -12.74
N VAL A 56 4.73 -8.24 -13.21
CA VAL A 56 4.91 -8.90 -14.51
C VAL A 56 3.58 -9.01 -15.25
N PRO A 57 3.56 -8.88 -16.59
CA PRO A 57 2.37 -9.18 -17.38
C PRO A 57 1.93 -10.63 -17.19
N PHE A 58 0.64 -10.85 -16.96
CA PHE A 58 0.09 -12.16 -16.68
C PHE A 58 -0.38 -12.86 -17.96
N LEU A 59 0.25 -13.96 -18.34
CA LEU A 59 -0.22 -14.93 -19.36
C LEU A 59 -0.78 -14.33 -20.68
N ARG A 60 -0.13 -13.29 -21.22
CA ARG A 60 -0.58 -12.56 -22.45
C ARG A 60 -1.98 -11.97 -22.36
N THR A 61 -2.50 -11.81 -21.14
CA THR A 61 -3.73 -11.08 -20.86
C THR A 61 -3.39 -9.59 -20.65
N PRO A 62 -4.37 -8.67 -20.66
CA PRO A 62 -4.14 -7.29 -20.26
C PRO A 62 -3.95 -7.12 -18.74
N LEU A 63 -3.75 -8.21 -18.01
CA LEU A 63 -3.65 -8.24 -16.56
C LEU A 63 -2.20 -8.29 -16.14
N ASP A 64 -1.92 -7.74 -14.97
CA ASP A 64 -0.62 -7.74 -14.34
C ASP A 64 -0.67 -8.55 -13.04
N LEU A 65 0.35 -9.39 -12.85
CA LEU A 65 0.64 -10.01 -11.57
C LEU A 65 1.63 -9.11 -10.84
N THR A 66 1.19 -8.56 -9.72
CA THR A 66 2.02 -7.79 -8.78
C THR A 66 2.20 -8.57 -7.49
N TRP A 67 3.34 -8.42 -6.83
CA TRP A 67 3.54 -9.00 -5.51
C TRP A 67 4.38 -8.08 -4.63
N GLY A 68 4.17 -8.22 -3.32
CA GLY A 68 5.09 -7.76 -2.30
C GLY A 68 5.37 -8.93 -1.36
N THR A 69 6.65 -9.17 -1.08
CA THR A 69 7.10 -10.16 -0.12
C THR A 69 8.02 -9.50 0.87
N GLU A 70 7.85 -9.79 2.15
CA GLU A 70 8.72 -9.30 3.21
C GLU A 70 9.13 -10.45 4.12
N TYR A 71 10.41 -10.48 4.49
CA TYR A 71 10.92 -11.24 5.61
C TYR A 71 11.52 -10.28 6.62
N VAL A 72 11.16 -10.42 7.90
CA VAL A 72 11.75 -9.63 8.99
C VAL A 72 12.07 -10.54 10.16
N TYR A 73 13.25 -10.37 10.74
CA TYR A 73 13.51 -10.84 12.09
C TYR A 73 13.35 -9.68 13.09
N PHE A 74 12.36 -9.80 13.97
CA PHE A 74 12.13 -8.89 15.07
C PHE A 74 12.80 -9.40 16.32
N TRP A 75 13.85 -8.72 16.75
CA TRP A 75 14.57 -9.02 17.98
C TRP A 75 14.34 -7.93 19.01
N ARG A 76 14.22 -8.28 20.29
CA ARG A 76 14.13 -7.32 21.39
C ARG A 76 14.67 -7.96 22.68
N ASP A 77 15.11 -7.14 23.63
CA ASP A 77 15.62 -7.60 24.93
C ASP A 77 14.49 -8.07 25.84
N GLU A 78 13.47 -7.22 26.02
CA GLU A 78 12.28 -7.50 26.82
C GLU A 78 11.01 -7.58 25.95
N GLY A 79 10.30 -8.70 25.99
CA GLY A 79 9.05 -9.02 25.29
C GLY A 79 9.20 -10.06 24.16
N VAL A 80 8.18 -10.15 23.30
CA VAL A 80 8.11 -11.20 22.26
C VAL A 80 8.88 -10.79 20.99
N GLY A 81 9.87 -11.59 20.61
CA GLY A 81 10.53 -11.56 19.31
C GLY A 81 9.83 -12.50 18.31
N ALA A 82 10.07 -12.31 17.01
CA ALA A 82 9.58 -13.25 16.00
C ALA A 82 10.27 -13.08 14.64
N HIS A 83 10.32 -14.16 13.88
CA HIS A 83 10.46 -14.10 12.43
C HIS A 83 9.10 -13.95 11.77
N ARG A 84 8.98 -12.98 10.85
CA ARG A 84 7.77 -12.76 10.06
C ARG A 84 8.07 -12.93 8.57
N VAL A 85 7.21 -13.68 7.88
CA VAL A 85 7.19 -13.77 6.42
C VAL A 85 5.82 -13.29 5.93
N ASP A 86 5.77 -12.20 5.16
CA ASP A 86 4.57 -11.69 4.51
C ASP A 86 4.64 -11.95 3.00
N LEU A 87 3.61 -12.56 2.43
CA LEU A 87 3.46 -12.83 1.00
C LEU A 87 2.17 -12.19 0.53
N TYR A 88 2.25 -11.30 -0.48
CA TYR A 88 1.07 -10.61 -0.99
C TYR A 88 1.02 -10.54 -2.52
N PRO A 89 0.76 -11.68 -3.20
CA PRO A 89 0.44 -11.71 -4.61
C PRO A 89 -0.93 -11.08 -4.91
N GLN A 90 -0.99 -10.34 -6.00
CA GLN A 90 -2.17 -9.63 -6.49
C GLN A 90 -2.24 -9.69 -8.01
N LEU A 91 -3.43 -9.96 -8.54
CA LEU A 91 -3.76 -9.83 -9.94
C LEU A 91 -4.61 -8.58 -10.12
N ASN A 92 -4.15 -7.64 -10.94
CA ASN A 92 -4.89 -6.41 -11.22
C ASN A 92 -4.87 -6.09 -12.71
N GLY A 93 -5.82 -5.29 -13.16
CA GLY A 93 -5.89 -4.90 -14.55
C GLY A 93 -7.20 -4.24 -14.95
N PRO A 94 -7.30 -3.78 -16.21
CA PRO A 94 -8.50 -3.16 -16.75
C PRO A 94 -9.56 -4.23 -17.07
N ILE A 95 -10.83 -3.86 -16.86
CA ILE A 95 -11.98 -4.58 -17.38
C ILE A 95 -12.48 -3.79 -18.60
N PRO A 96 -12.32 -4.28 -19.83
CA PRO A 96 -12.76 -3.55 -21.02
C PRO A 96 -14.28 -3.70 -21.23
N VAL A 97 -15.07 -2.90 -20.52
CA VAL A 97 -16.55 -2.89 -20.68
C VAL A 97 -16.99 -2.00 -21.84
N SER A 98 -16.44 -0.79 -21.92
CA SER A 98 -16.82 0.23 -22.91
C SER A 98 -15.73 1.29 -23.07
N PRO A 99 -15.57 1.94 -24.24
CA PRO A 99 -14.66 3.08 -24.40
C PRO A 99 -14.99 4.30 -23.52
N TYR A 100 -16.20 4.35 -22.96
CA TYR A 100 -16.68 5.45 -22.11
C TYR A 100 -16.56 5.14 -20.62
N LEU A 101 -16.27 3.89 -20.24
CA LEU A 101 -16.19 3.42 -18.86
C LEU A 101 -14.77 2.91 -18.59
N GLU A 102 -14.04 3.64 -17.75
CA GLU A 102 -12.77 3.20 -17.19
C GLU A 102 -13.10 2.25 -16.03
N SER A 103 -12.91 0.95 -16.23
CA SER A 103 -13.10 -0.05 -15.17
C SER A 103 -11.84 -0.88 -14.95
N SER A 104 -11.58 -1.18 -13.68
CA SER A 104 -10.47 -2.03 -13.28
C SER A 104 -10.88 -2.91 -12.10
N TYR A 105 -10.14 -3.99 -11.91
CA TYR A 105 -10.27 -4.83 -10.74
C TYR A 105 -8.92 -5.12 -10.10
N LEU A 106 -8.98 -5.57 -8.86
CA LEU A 106 -7.87 -6.06 -8.07
C LEU A 106 -8.34 -7.31 -7.32
N LEU A 107 -7.56 -8.39 -7.41
CA LEU A 107 -7.74 -9.62 -6.65
C LEU A 107 -6.43 -9.93 -5.95
N GLY A 108 -6.42 -10.05 -4.64
CA GLY A 108 -5.22 -10.31 -3.86
C GLY A 108 -5.45 -11.35 -2.77
N VAL A 109 -4.39 -12.09 -2.45
CA VAL A 109 -4.33 -12.95 -1.28
C VAL A 109 -3.06 -12.59 -0.53
N ARG A 110 -3.18 -12.30 0.76
CA ARG A 110 -2.06 -12.03 1.65
C ARG A 110 -1.96 -13.14 2.67
N GLU A 111 -0.78 -13.71 2.81
CA GLU A 111 -0.44 -14.68 3.85
C GLU A 111 0.70 -14.11 4.68
N THR A 112 0.51 -14.04 6.00
CA THR A 112 1.56 -13.64 6.94
C THR A 112 1.83 -14.79 7.90
N LEU A 113 3.08 -15.25 7.98
CA LEU A 113 3.53 -16.32 8.85
C LEU A 113 4.41 -15.74 9.96
N TYR A 114 4.22 -16.19 11.19
CA TYR A 114 4.96 -15.76 12.38
C TYR A 114 5.60 -16.99 13.04
N PHE A 115 6.92 -16.96 13.21
CA PHE A 115 7.66 -17.91 14.04
C PHE A 115 8.11 -17.15 15.27
N ILE A 116 7.48 -17.43 16.41
CA ILE A 116 7.58 -16.61 17.62
C ILE A 116 8.73 -17.10 18.49
N GLU A 117 9.51 -16.16 19.00
CA GLU A 117 10.68 -16.41 19.85
C GLU A 117 10.56 -15.57 21.14
N PRO A 118 10.12 -16.18 22.26
CA PRO A 118 10.16 -15.54 23.57
C PRO A 118 11.62 -15.39 24.04
N HIS A 119 11.98 -14.24 24.60
CA HIS A 119 13.36 -13.89 24.97
C HIS A 119 13.60 -13.80 26.49
N ASP A 120 12.54 -13.63 27.29
CA ASP A 120 12.61 -13.37 28.73
C ASP A 120 11.33 -13.83 29.47
N ASN A 121 11.30 -13.64 30.80
CA ASN A 121 10.15 -14.01 31.64
C ASN A 121 8.90 -13.13 31.39
N LEU A 122 9.07 -11.88 30.96
CA LEU A 122 7.99 -10.97 30.59
C LEU A 122 7.28 -11.48 29.33
N SER A 123 8.03 -12.04 28.38
CA SER A 123 7.55 -12.67 27.15
C SER A 123 6.70 -13.92 27.45
N GLU A 124 7.10 -14.74 28.44
CA GLU A 124 6.31 -15.88 28.94
C GLU A 124 5.01 -15.44 29.65
N ALA A 125 4.98 -14.25 30.24
CA ALA A 125 3.78 -13.73 30.90
C ALA A 125 2.76 -13.14 29.93
N ILE A 126 3.22 -12.55 28.82
CA ILE A 126 2.36 -11.90 27.80
C ILE A 126 1.98 -12.81 26.64
N TRP A 127 2.69 -13.94 26.47
CA TRP A 127 2.48 -14.88 25.38
C TRP A 127 2.16 -16.28 25.90
N ASN A 128 1.31 -17.01 25.19
CA ASN A 128 0.79 -18.31 25.63
C ASN A 128 1.59 -19.51 25.10
N ASP A 129 2.92 -19.40 25.05
CA ASP A 129 3.85 -20.44 24.60
C ASP A 129 3.63 -20.99 23.17
N ARG A 130 2.88 -20.28 22.32
CA ARG A 130 2.73 -20.66 20.91
C ARG A 130 3.98 -20.30 20.10
N GLU A 131 4.57 -21.27 19.42
CA GLU A 131 5.79 -21.07 18.62
C GLU A 131 5.48 -20.60 17.18
N PHE A 132 4.24 -20.78 16.70
CA PHE A 132 3.85 -20.47 15.34
C PHE A 132 2.43 -19.92 15.27
N GLU A 133 2.28 -18.85 14.49
CA GLU A 133 0.98 -18.28 14.15
C GLU A 133 0.95 -17.87 12.66
N HIS A 134 -0.24 -17.79 12.09
CA HIS A 134 -0.42 -17.36 10.70
C HIS A 134 -1.71 -16.58 10.52
N ARG A 135 -1.74 -15.79 9.45
CA ARG A 135 -2.87 -14.93 9.11
C ARG A 135 -3.05 -14.88 7.60
N THR A 136 -4.28 -15.15 7.15
CA THR A 136 -4.68 -15.07 5.74
C THR A 136 -5.69 -13.94 5.54
N PHE A 137 -5.46 -13.12 4.52
CA PHE A 137 -6.37 -12.06 4.08
C PHE A 137 -6.65 -12.18 2.59
N TYR A 138 -7.89 -11.87 2.22
CA TYR A 138 -8.33 -11.75 0.83
C TYR A 138 -8.67 -10.29 0.54
N ASN A 139 -8.29 -9.85 -0.66
CA ASN A 139 -8.57 -8.50 -1.15
C ASN A 139 -9.31 -8.58 -2.48
N PHE A 140 -10.42 -7.87 -2.58
CA PHE A 140 -11.14 -7.65 -3.82
C PHE A 140 -11.44 -6.16 -3.99
N GLY A 141 -10.99 -5.62 -5.12
CA GLY A 141 -11.24 -4.25 -5.54
C GLY A 141 -11.94 -4.23 -6.89
N LEU A 142 -12.93 -3.35 -7.03
CA LEU A 142 -13.56 -3.03 -8.31
C LEU A 142 -13.71 -1.51 -8.39
N THR A 143 -13.21 -0.90 -9.45
CA THR A 143 -13.32 0.53 -9.68
C THR A 143 -13.95 0.79 -11.05
N GLY A 144 -14.87 1.75 -11.10
CA GLY A 144 -15.49 2.23 -12.32
C GLY A 144 -15.57 3.75 -12.33
N ALA A 145 -15.16 4.38 -13.43
CA ALA A 145 -15.23 5.81 -13.61
C ALA A 145 -15.61 6.18 -15.05
N THR A 146 -16.27 7.32 -15.20
CA THR A 146 -16.55 7.90 -16.52
C THR A 146 -16.11 9.35 -16.54
N THR A 147 -15.49 9.77 -17.63
CA THR A 147 -15.03 11.15 -17.79
C THR A 147 -15.87 11.85 -18.85
N LEU A 148 -16.60 12.89 -18.46
CA LEU A 148 -17.33 13.76 -19.38
C LEU A 148 -16.62 15.10 -19.46
N SER A 149 -16.33 15.58 -20.67
CA SER A 149 -15.66 16.86 -20.87
C SER A 149 -16.37 17.73 -21.89
N ARG A 150 -16.41 19.04 -21.64
CA ARG A 150 -16.94 20.05 -22.55
C ARG A 150 -15.98 21.23 -22.68
N ASP A 151 -15.79 21.65 -23.92
CA ASP A 151 -15.08 22.87 -24.28
C ASP A 151 -16.09 24.01 -24.46
N TYR A 152 -15.82 25.14 -23.81
CA TYR A 152 -16.56 26.38 -23.93
C TYR A 152 -15.67 27.42 -24.57
N ASP A 153 -16.13 28.04 -25.64
CA ASP A 153 -15.41 29.14 -26.26
C ASP A 153 -15.50 30.37 -25.35
N ILE A 154 -14.35 30.91 -24.98
CA ILE A 154 -14.21 32.12 -24.17
C ILE A 154 -13.36 33.13 -24.95
N SER A 155 -13.80 34.39 -24.99
CA SER A 155 -13.06 35.46 -25.69
C SER A 155 -12.37 36.38 -24.69
N LEU A 156 -11.44 35.82 -23.91
CA LEU A 156 -10.59 36.57 -22.99
C LEU A 156 -9.24 36.85 -23.68
N LYS A 157 -8.65 38.03 -23.51
CA LYS A 157 -7.48 38.52 -24.27
C LYS A 157 -6.40 37.46 -24.60
N LYS A 158 -6.07 36.58 -23.66
CA LYS A 158 -5.03 35.53 -23.81
C LYS A 158 -5.58 34.10 -23.92
N TYR A 159 -6.88 33.88 -23.71
CA TYR A 159 -7.49 32.55 -23.58
C TYR A 159 -8.67 32.41 -24.54
N LYS A 160 -8.72 31.28 -25.27
CA LYS A 160 -9.73 31.02 -26.31
C LYS A 160 -10.77 29.99 -25.88
N THR A 161 -10.38 29.05 -25.02
CA THR A 161 -11.24 27.91 -24.67
C THR A 161 -11.12 27.62 -23.18
N PHE A 162 -12.25 27.38 -22.54
CA PHE A 162 -12.35 26.85 -21.20
C PHE A 162 -12.87 25.42 -21.28
N ARG A 163 -12.06 24.45 -20.84
CA ARG A 163 -12.45 23.05 -20.74
C ARG A 163 -12.86 22.75 -19.32
N HIS A 164 -14.05 22.19 -19.15
CA HIS A 164 -14.50 21.58 -17.91
C HIS A 164 -14.67 20.09 -18.12
N ALA A 165 -14.08 19.28 -17.26
CA ALA A 165 -14.34 17.86 -17.20
C ALA A 165 -14.85 17.47 -15.82
N ILE A 166 -15.82 16.56 -15.80
CA ILE A 166 -16.31 15.89 -14.61
C ILE A 166 -15.97 14.41 -14.69
N ARG A 167 -15.51 13.85 -13.58
CA ARG A 167 -15.19 12.43 -13.46
C ARG A 167 -15.82 11.86 -12.20
N PRO A 168 -17.09 11.40 -12.27
CA PRO A 168 -17.65 10.52 -11.26
C PRO A 168 -16.88 9.19 -11.24
N GLU A 169 -16.66 8.68 -10.03
CA GLU A 169 -16.01 7.41 -9.75
C GLU A 169 -16.80 6.66 -8.68
N LEU A 170 -16.90 5.35 -8.85
CA LEU A 170 -17.41 4.42 -7.85
C LEU A 170 -16.38 3.31 -7.66
N SER A 171 -15.99 3.04 -6.43
CA SER A 171 -15.10 1.94 -6.10
C SER A 171 -15.64 1.11 -4.95
N TYR A 172 -15.47 -0.20 -5.07
CA TYR A 172 -15.79 -1.17 -4.04
C TYR A 172 -14.50 -1.83 -3.59
N LEU A 173 -14.27 -1.88 -2.27
CA LEU A 173 -13.11 -2.50 -1.65
C LEU A 173 -13.56 -3.45 -0.54
N LEU A 174 -13.22 -4.72 -0.71
CA LEU A 174 -13.38 -5.77 0.29
C LEU A 174 -11.99 -6.24 0.72
N VAL A 175 -11.70 -6.16 2.01
CA VAL A 175 -10.53 -6.74 2.66
C VAL A 175 -11.05 -7.53 3.85
N GLN A 176 -10.85 -8.85 3.84
CA GLN A 176 -11.40 -9.74 4.85
C GLN A 176 -10.36 -10.82 5.19
N GLY A 177 -10.27 -11.24 6.44
CA GLY A 177 -9.27 -12.22 6.83
C GLY A 177 -9.60 -12.98 8.10
N SER A 178 -8.57 -13.60 8.66
CA SER A 178 -8.65 -14.30 9.93
C SER A 178 -8.65 -13.32 11.12
N ASP A 179 -9.06 -13.84 12.28
CA ASP A 179 -8.88 -13.17 13.56
C ASP A 179 -7.39 -12.85 13.81
N GLN A 180 -7.13 -11.74 14.49
CA GLN A 180 -5.79 -11.18 14.73
C GLN A 180 -5.51 -10.94 16.21
N ASP A 181 -6.45 -11.25 17.10
CA ASP A 181 -6.32 -11.05 18.55
C ASP A 181 -5.15 -11.85 19.14
N ASP A 182 -4.90 -13.03 18.55
CA ASP A 182 -3.88 -13.98 18.93
C ASP A 182 -2.51 -13.73 18.27
N LEU A 183 -2.33 -12.65 17.50
CA LEU A 183 -1.06 -12.38 16.80
C LEU A 183 -0.12 -11.52 17.65
N PRO A 184 1.21 -11.70 17.54
CA PRO A 184 2.16 -10.81 18.18
C PRO A 184 2.01 -9.37 17.65
N ASN A 185 2.42 -8.39 18.46
CA ASN A 185 2.45 -6.98 18.10
C ASN A 185 3.91 -6.50 18.01
N LEU A 186 4.43 -6.43 16.78
CA LEU A 186 5.82 -6.16 16.46
C LEU A 186 5.95 -4.82 15.71
N ASP A 187 5.11 -4.61 14.68
CA ASP A 187 5.00 -3.34 13.98
C ASP A 187 3.57 -3.05 13.47
N ASN A 188 3.40 -1.91 12.80
CA ASN A 188 2.10 -1.46 12.29
C ASN A 188 1.48 -2.38 11.22
N ALA A 189 2.21 -3.34 10.66
CA ALA A 189 1.68 -4.28 9.66
C ALA A 189 1.03 -5.53 10.29
N ASP A 190 1.14 -5.71 11.62
CA ASP A 190 0.57 -6.85 12.32
C ASP A 190 -0.92 -6.75 12.58
N ARG A 191 -1.54 -5.59 12.32
CA ARG A 191 -2.99 -5.41 12.39
C ARG A 191 -3.51 -4.82 11.07
N ILE A 192 -4.22 -5.65 10.32
CA ILE A 192 -4.88 -5.25 9.06
C ILE A 192 -6.35 -5.00 9.35
N LEU A 193 -6.84 -3.79 9.03
CA LEU A 193 -8.25 -3.48 9.14
C LEU A 193 -9.03 -4.18 8.02
N GLU A 194 -10.07 -4.92 8.42
CA GLU A 194 -11.08 -5.39 7.49
C GLU A 194 -11.86 -4.21 6.89
N LYS A 195 -12.22 -4.33 5.61
CA LYS A 195 -12.91 -3.29 4.85
C LYS A 195 -14.02 -3.93 4.05
N ASN A 196 -15.19 -3.30 4.07
CA ASN A 196 -16.27 -3.56 3.14
C ASN A 196 -16.87 -2.22 2.75
N TRP A 197 -16.16 -1.52 1.87
CA TRP A 197 -16.39 -0.11 1.59
C TRP A 197 -16.88 0.10 0.16
N LEU A 198 -17.98 0.83 0.04
CA LEU A 198 -18.38 1.45 -1.21
C LEU A 198 -18.01 2.93 -1.14
N GLN A 199 -17.12 3.37 -2.02
CA GLN A 199 -16.63 4.74 -2.09
C GLN A 199 -17.12 5.40 -3.36
N TYR A 200 -17.63 6.62 -3.22
CA TYR A 200 -18.03 7.46 -4.35
C TYR A 200 -17.11 8.68 -4.41
N GLY A 201 -16.63 8.99 -5.61
CA GLY A 201 -15.79 10.14 -5.89
C GLY A 201 -16.41 11.01 -6.97
N PHE A 202 -16.23 12.33 -6.86
CA PHE A 202 -16.65 13.26 -7.90
C PHE A 202 -15.58 14.32 -8.12
N ASN A 203 -14.84 14.18 -9.22
CA ASN A 203 -13.73 15.08 -9.54
C ASN A 203 -14.15 16.10 -10.60
N ASN A 204 -13.75 17.37 -10.42
CA ASN A 204 -13.92 18.43 -11.40
C ASN A 204 -12.55 18.94 -11.85
N TYR A 205 -12.34 19.00 -13.15
CA TYR A 205 -11.12 19.53 -13.76
C TYR A 205 -11.46 20.74 -14.61
N PHE A 206 -10.77 21.85 -14.37
CA PHE A 206 -10.96 23.09 -15.12
C PHE A 206 -9.64 23.49 -15.77
N ARG A 207 -9.67 23.79 -17.07
CA ARG A 207 -8.48 24.23 -17.82
C ARG A 207 -8.83 25.38 -18.75
N ALA A 208 -8.14 26.50 -18.62
CA ALA A 208 -8.17 27.59 -19.60
C ALA A 208 -7.02 27.40 -20.61
N ILE A 209 -7.34 27.31 -21.89
CA ILE A 209 -6.40 27.09 -22.99
C ILE A 209 -6.10 28.42 -23.65
N ARG A 210 -4.80 28.72 -23.79
CA ARG A 210 -4.35 30.00 -24.37
C ARG A 210 -4.45 30.00 -25.89
N ILE A 211 -4.47 31.20 -26.47
CA ILE A 211 -4.55 31.41 -27.93
C ILE A 211 -3.30 30.89 -28.65
N ASP A 212 -2.14 30.95 -28.00
CA ASP A 212 -0.82 30.56 -28.51
C ASP A 212 -0.45 29.09 -28.23
N GLU A 213 -1.28 28.38 -27.47
CA GLU A 213 -1.05 26.97 -27.16
C GLU A 213 -1.59 26.11 -28.32
N ILE A 214 -0.71 25.43 -29.04
CA ILE A 214 -1.12 24.39 -30.00
C ILE A 214 -1.93 23.36 -29.21
N SER A 215 -3.16 23.07 -29.64
CA SER A 215 -4.06 22.15 -28.96
C SER A 215 -3.50 20.72 -28.97
N LEU A 216 -2.55 20.41 -28.09
CA LEU A 216 -1.83 19.14 -28.03
C LEU A 216 -2.66 18.01 -27.43
N PHE A 217 -3.95 18.22 -27.17
CA PHE A 217 -4.82 17.23 -26.55
C PHE A 217 -6.15 17.07 -27.33
N ARG A 218 -6.03 16.59 -28.58
CA ARG A 218 -7.13 15.96 -29.30
C ARG A 218 -6.87 14.45 -29.34
N ARG A 219 -7.37 13.66 -28.38
CA ARG A 219 -7.92 12.29 -28.64
C ARG A 219 -8.36 11.38 -27.49
N ASN A 220 -8.30 11.76 -26.21
CA ASN A 220 -8.56 10.76 -25.15
C ASN A 220 -9.88 10.92 -24.37
N PHE A 221 -10.77 11.82 -24.77
CA PHE A 221 -12.06 11.97 -24.10
C PHE A 221 -13.21 11.88 -25.08
N SER A 222 -14.23 11.16 -24.66
CA SER A 222 -15.50 11.05 -25.31
C SER A 222 -16.20 12.40 -25.34
N SER A 223 -16.15 13.07 -26.49
CA SER A 223 -16.83 14.34 -26.70
C SER A 223 -18.26 14.07 -27.17
N PHE A 224 -19.25 14.41 -26.34
CA PHE A 224 -20.62 14.56 -26.81
C PHE A 224 -20.75 15.96 -27.43
N LYS A 225 -20.96 16.00 -28.75
CA LYS A 225 -21.45 17.21 -29.43
C LYS A 225 -22.97 17.17 -29.37
N ILE A 226 -23.56 18.17 -28.71
CA ILE A 226 -24.99 18.51 -28.81
C ILE A 226 -25.09 19.62 -29.86
#